data_AF-A0A0F9LVR6-F1
#
_entry.id   AF-A0A0F9LVR6-F1
#
_cell.length_a   1.000
_cell.length_b   1.000
_cell.length_c   1.000
_cell.angle_alpha   90.00
_cell.angle_beta   90.00
_cell.angle_gamma   90.00
#
_symmetry.space_group_name_H-M   'P 1'
#
loop_
_entity.id
_entity.type
_entity.pdbx_description
1 polymer ?
#
loop_
_entity_poly.entity_id
_entity_poly.type
_entity_poly.pdbx_seq_one_letter_code
_entity_poly.pdbx_strand_id
1 'polypeptide(L)'
;MFLRWQLPRNWRMTFTLAKIIKVMGVNSEYQPGQHVLMWDFDGESLETVVEELSWAQKRYNLPPVHIFSGRPGGESFHAYCFKLVGMREMLRVLAETPSVDYGFLKWTVFRGHATLRIGPKDTHIPFQIMVLPSAVAPDIEPKALASFVEYETLPRQGAARAPEESR
;
A
#
# COMPACT_ATOMS: atom_id res chain seq x y z
N MET A 1 -14.20 11.79 -15.14
CA MET A 1 -14.76 13.15 -15.05
C MET A 1 -14.60 13.64 -13.63
N PHE A 2 -14.07 14.86 -13.45
CA PHE A 2 -13.86 15.47 -12.15
C PHE A 2 -14.76 16.70 -12.04
N LEU A 3 -15.73 16.67 -11.12
CA LEU A 3 -16.60 17.82 -10.86
C LEU A 3 -16.18 18.44 -9.53
N ARG A 4 -15.84 19.72 -9.59
CA ARG A 4 -15.40 20.50 -8.45
C ARG A 4 -16.27 21.73 -8.31
N TRP A 5 -16.90 21.88 -7.16
CA TRP A 5 -17.62 23.09 -6.78
C TRP A 5 -17.00 23.69 -5.52
N GLN A 6 -16.85 25.00 -5.52
CA GLN A 6 -16.65 25.78 -4.31
C GLN A 6 -18.00 26.33 -3.89
N LEU A 7 -18.47 25.91 -2.72
CA LEU A 7 -19.69 26.43 -2.12
C LEU A 7 -19.34 27.64 -1.22
N PRO A 8 -20.30 28.52 -0.92
CA PRO A 8 -20.09 29.60 0.05
C PRO A 8 -19.52 29.06 1.38
N ARG A 9 -18.76 29.90 2.11
CA ARG A 9 -18.10 29.58 3.39
C ARG A 9 -16.94 28.58 3.31
N ASN A 10 -16.18 28.56 2.20
CA ASN A 10 -14.98 27.73 2.00
C ASN A 10 -15.24 26.21 1.98
N TRP A 11 -16.48 25.78 1.70
CA TRP A 11 -16.80 24.38 1.54
C TRP A 11 -16.35 23.89 0.16
N ARG A 12 -15.62 22.77 0.12
CA ARG A 12 -15.18 22.13 -1.12
C ARG A 12 -15.82 20.77 -1.23
N MET A 13 -16.63 20.58 -2.27
CA MET A 13 -17.17 19.26 -2.65
C MET A 13 -16.46 18.77 -3.91
N THR A 14 -16.19 17.48 -3.96
CA THR A 14 -15.51 16.85 -5.10
C THR A 14 -16.20 15.54 -5.43
N PHE A 15 -16.68 15.40 -6.67
CA PHE A 15 -17.22 14.15 -7.20
C PHE A 15 -16.25 13.61 -8.24
N THR A 16 -15.90 12.33 -8.10
CA THR A 16 -15.01 11.63 -9.04
C THR A 16 -15.76 10.47 -9.66
N LEU A 17 -15.92 10.49 -10.98
CA LEU A 17 -16.33 9.32 -11.76
C LEU A 17 -15.14 8.89 -12.60
N ALA A 18 -14.65 7.67 -12.40
CA ALA A 18 -13.51 7.13 -13.12
C ALA A 18 -13.73 5.65 -13.47
N LYS A 19 -13.14 5.22 -14.59
CA LYS A 19 -13.10 3.81 -14.97
C LYS A 19 -12.19 3.09 -13.97
N ILE A 20 -12.72 2.08 -13.31
CA ILE A 20 -11.96 1.19 -12.42
C ILE A 20 -11.35 0.05 -13.23
N ILE A 21 -10.19 -0.44 -12.79
CA ILE A 21 -9.61 -1.72 -13.22
C ILE A 21 -9.51 -2.65 -12.02
N LYS A 22 -9.58 -3.94 -12.26
CA LYS A 22 -9.37 -4.96 -11.23
C LYS A 22 -7.94 -5.48 -11.29
N VAL A 23 -7.31 -5.58 -10.13
CA VAL A 23 -5.92 -6.04 -9.99
C VAL A 23 -5.81 -6.98 -8.80
N MET A 24 -4.89 -7.95 -8.90
CA MET A 24 -4.57 -8.84 -7.78
C MET A 24 -3.69 -8.12 -6.76
N GLY A 25 -3.96 -8.36 -5.47
CA GLY A 25 -3.19 -7.83 -4.36
C GLY A 25 -3.31 -8.67 -3.10
N VAL A 26 -2.57 -8.28 -2.07
CA VAL A 26 -2.69 -8.85 -0.72
C VAL A 26 -3.36 -7.83 0.17
N ASN A 27 -4.40 -8.30 0.87
CA ASN A 27 -5.09 -7.50 1.87
C ASN A 27 -4.35 -7.59 3.22
N SER A 28 -4.23 -6.46 3.91
CA SER A 28 -3.80 -6.40 5.31
C SER A 28 -4.62 -7.25 6.28
N GLU A 29 -5.90 -7.50 6.01
CA GLU A 29 -6.79 -8.19 6.95
C GLU A 29 -6.47 -9.68 7.05
N TYR A 30 -6.12 -10.12 8.26
CA TYR A 30 -5.87 -11.53 8.59
C TYR A 30 -7.13 -12.21 9.15
N GLN A 31 -7.81 -11.51 10.07
CA GLN A 31 -9.12 -11.86 10.62
C GLN A 31 -9.96 -10.58 10.69
N PRO A 32 -11.30 -10.67 10.80
CA PRO A 32 -12.15 -9.49 10.88
C PRO A 32 -11.66 -8.46 11.90
N GLY A 33 -11.24 -7.29 11.42
CA GLY A 33 -10.73 -6.19 12.24
C GLY A 33 -9.29 -6.32 12.75
N GLN A 34 -8.56 -7.37 12.36
CA GLN A 34 -7.13 -7.58 12.63
C GLN A 34 -6.33 -7.46 11.34
N HIS A 35 -5.41 -6.50 11.31
CA HIS A 35 -4.64 -6.14 10.13
C HIS A 35 -3.14 -6.32 10.39
N VAL A 36 -2.41 -6.78 9.39
CA VAL A 36 -0.96 -6.56 9.33
C VAL A 36 -0.65 -5.15 8.83
N LEU A 37 0.51 -4.63 9.18
CA LEU A 37 0.97 -3.35 8.68
C LEU A 37 1.56 -3.51 7.27
N MET A 38 1.13 -2.62 6.38
CA MET A 38 1.57 -2.56 4.99
C MET A 38 1.85 -1.10 4.60
N TRP A 39 2.95 -0.84 3.93
CA TRP A 39 3.28 0.49 3.38
C TRP A 39 3.46 0.42 1.87
N ASP A 40 3.08 1.49 1.20
CA ASP A 40 3.33 1.75 -0.22
C ASP A 40 4.04 3.11 -0.33
N PHE A 41 5.17 3.13 -1.02
CA PHE A 41 5.99 4.30 -1.30
C PHE A 41 6.16 4.42 -2.81
N ASP A 42 5.90 5.60 -3.36
CA ASP A 42 5.98 5.87 -4.81
C ASP A 42 6.73 7.19 -5.04
N GLY A 43 7.85 7.12 -5.75
CA GLY A 43 8.73 8.26 -6.02
C GLY A 43 9.79 8.53 -4.95
N GLU A 44 10.06 7.57 -4.07
CA GLU A 44 11.02 7.71 -2.97
C GLU A 44 12.29 6.89 -3.20
N SER A 45 13.41 7.31 -2.60
CA SER A 45 14.65 6.54 -2.60
C SER A 45 14.60 5.37 -1.60
N LEU A 46 15.39 4.31 -1.84
CA LEU A 46 15.46 3.19 -0.89
C LEU A 46 15.98 3.67 0.49
N GLU A 47 16.94 4.59 0.48
CA GLU A 47 17.53 5.17 1.70
C GLU A 47 16.45 5.87 2.54
N THR A 48 15.61 6.71 1.92
CA THR A 48 14.48 7.38 2.58
C THR A 48 13.52 6.34 3.19
N VAL A 49 13.12 5.35 2.39
CA VAL A 49 12.18 4.29 2.83
C VAL A 49 12.75 3.51 4.02
N VAL A 50 14.03 3.18 4.00
CA VAL A 50 14.71 2.50 5.11
C VAL A 50 14.73 3.36 6.37
N GLU A 51 15.01 4.66 6.26
CA GLU A 51 15.04 5.58 7.40
C GLU A 51 13.65 5.71 8.05
N GLU A 52 12.62 5.91 7.25
CA GLU A 52 11.23 6.09 7.70
C GLU A 52 10.65 4.82 8.31
N LEU A 53 10.87 3.67 7.68
CA LEU A 53 10.45 2.38 8.23
C LEU A 53 11.24 2.02 9.49
N SER A 54 12.53 2.35 9.56
CA SER A 54 13.33 2.17 10.79
C SER A 54 12.82 3.06 11.92
N TRP A 55 12.44 4.30 11.62
CA TRP A 55 11.80 5.19 12.59
C TRP A 55 10.48 4.61 13.08
N ALA A 56 9.60 4.18 12.17
CA ALA A 56 8.31 3.57 12.52
C ALA A 56 8.50 2.30 13.35
N GLN A 57 9.44 1.43 12.95
CA GLN A 57 9.76 0.19 13.65
C GLN A 57 10.18 0.45 15.11
N LYS A 58 11.06 1.42 15.34
CA LYS A 58 11.48 1.82 16.69
C LYS A 58 10.32 2.46 17.48
N ARG A 59 9.60 3.38 16.85
CA ARG A 59 8.53 4.17 17.48
C ARG A 59 7.35 3.32 17.98
N TYR A 60 7.06 2.24 17.26
CA TYR A 60 5.91 1.35 17.52
C TYR A 60 6.31 -0.06 18.00
N ASN A 61 7.59 -0.27 18.27
CA ASN A 61 8.16 -1.55 18.68
C ASN A 61 7.68 -2.69 17.76
N LEU A 62 7.98 -2.55 16.47
CA LEU A 62 7.53 -3.47 15.42
C LEU A 62 8.52 -4.63 15.19
N PRO A 63 8.05 -5.79 14.75
CA PRO A 63 8.88 -6.92 14.29
C PRO A 63 9.64 -6.59 13.01
N PRO A 64 10.38 -7.55 12.41
CA PRO A 64 11.08 -7.31 11.16
C PRO A 64 10.16 -6.77 10.06
N VAL A 65 10.65 -5.78 9.32
CA VAL A 65 9.93 -5.16 8.20
C VAL A 65 10.55 -5.65 6.89
N HIS A 66 9.75 -6.29 6.06
CA HIS A 66 10.16 -6.84 4.77
C HIS A 66 9.90 -5.83 3.67
N ILE A 67 10.94 -5.39 2.96
CA ILE A 67 10.85 -4.39 1.90
C ILE A 67 10.97 -5.08 0.54
N PHE A 68 10.07 -4.73 -0.37
CA PHE A 68 9.97 -5.25 -1.73
C PHE A 68 10.03 -4.11 -2.74
N SER A 69 10.55 -4.40 -3.93
CA SER A 69 10.46 -3.49 -5.07
C SER A 69 9.90 -4.21 -6.30
N GLY A 70 9.13 -3.47 -7.10
CA GLY A 70 8.60 -3.94 -8.38
C GLY A 70 9.59 -3.83 -9.54
N ARG A 71 10.69 -3.08 -9.38
CA ARG A 71 11.71 -2.87 -10.43
C ARG A 71 13.10 -2.68 -9.80
N PRO A 72 14.14 -3.38 -10.27
CA PRO A 72 15.51 -3.10 -9.85
C PRO A 72 15.87 -1.62 -10.13
N GLY A 73 16.31 -0.90 -9.09
CA GLY A 73 16.63 0.53 -9.18
C GLY A 73 15.44 1.46 -9.39
N GLY A 74 14.21 0.99 -9.17
CA GLY A 74 13.01 1.82 -9.19
C GLY A 74 12.74 2.52 -7.86
N GLU A 75 11.90 3.55 -7.91
CA GLU A 75 11.50 4.39 -6.76
C GLU A 75 10.10 3.99 -6.23
N SER A 76 9.70 2.73 -6.43
CA SER A 76 8.44 2.19 -5.91
C SER A 76 8.73 1.01 -5.00
N PHE A 77 8.35 1.15 -3.73
CA PHE A 77 8.62 0.17 -2.68
C PHE A 77 7.37 -0.14 -1.91
N HIS A 78 7.17 -1.42 -1.62
CA HIS A 78 6.14 -1.84 -0.67
C HIS A 78 6.82 -2.51 0.51
N ALA A 79 6.23 -2.37 1.70
CA ALA A 79 6.75 -3.03 2.89
C ALA A 79 5.65 -3.78 3.65
N TYR A 80 6.03 -4.89 4.28
CA TYR A 80 5.18 -5.72 5.11
C TYR A 80 5.77 -5.86 6.51
N CYS A 81 4.92 -5.73 7.52
CA CYS A 81 5.27 -6.01 8.91
C CYS A 81 4.17 -6.87 9.53
N PHE A 82 4.53 -8.10 9.90
CA PHE A 82 3.60 -9.13 10.37
C PHE A 82 3.23 -8.98 11.85
N LYS A 83 2.87 -7.76 12.24
CA LYS A 83 2.27 -7.42 13.53
C LYS A 83 0.78 -7.22 13.34
N LEU A 84 -0.04 -7.87 14.16
CA LEU A 84 -1.48 -7.73 14.13
C LEU A 84 -1.91 -6.50 14.92
N VAL A 85 -2.60 -5.59 14.26
CA VAL A 85 -3.11 -4.35 14.83
C VAL A 85 -4.56 -4.12 14.41
N GLY A 86 -5.30 -3.33 15.18
CA GLY A 86 -6.62 -2.87 14.76
C GLY A 86 -6.54 -1.77 13.69
N MET A 87 -7.62 -1.54 12.94
CA MET A 87 -7.68 -0.53 11.88
C MET A 87 -7.22 0.87 12.34
N ARG A 88 -7.62 1.30 13.54
CA ARG A 88 -7.23 2.61 14.09
C ARG A 88 -5.72 2.72 14.31
N GLU A 89 -5.10 1.66 14.80
CA GLU A 89 -3.65 1.62 15.04
C GLU A 89 -2.89 1.53 13.71
N MET A 90 -3.35 0.70 12.77
CA MET A 90 -2.79 0.67 11.42
C MET A 90 -2.80 2.07 10.79
N LEU A 91 -3.95 2.75 10.76
CA LEU A 91 -4.05 4.10 10.20
C LEU A 91 -3.15 5.10 10.92
N ARG A 92 -3.02 5.00 12.24
CA ARG A 92 -2.11 5.86 13.01
C ARG A 92 -0.66 5.65 12.57
N VAL A 93 -0.20 4.40 12.50
CA VAL A 93 1.17 4.08 12.06
C VAL A 93 1.40 4.63 10.65
N LEU A 94 0.50 4.33 9.71
CA LEU A 94 0.64 4.78 8.31
C LEU A 94 0.61 6.30 8.16
N ALA A 95 -0.25 7.00 8.91
CA ALA A 95 -0.34 8.46 8.84
C ALA A 95 0.84 9.16 9.52
N GLU A 96 1.49 8.53 10.50
CA GLU A 96 2.67 9.06 11.16
C GLU A 96 3.98 8.66 10.45
N THR A 97 4.00 7.62 9.61
CA THR A 97 5.15 7.29 8.74
C THR A 97 5.23 8.32 7.61
N PRO A 98 6.32 9.09 7.49
CA PRO A 98 6.49 10.03 6.38
C PRO A 98 6.53 9.30 5.02
N SER A 99 6.28 10.04 3.94
CA SER A 99 6.39 9.60 2.53
C SER A 99 5.56 8.38 2.09
N VAL A 100 4.66 7.88 2.95
CA VAL A 100 3.63 6.92 2.54
C VAL A 100 2.76 7.53 1.42
N ASP A 101 2.53 6.77 0.35
CA ASP A 101 1.70 7.19 -0.77
C ASP A 101 0.31 7.60 -0.26
N TYR A 102 -0.04 8.88 -0.46
CA TYR A 102 -1.33 9.43 -0.02
C TYR A 102 -2.53 8.74 -0.67
N GLY A 103 -2.40 8.30 -1.92
CA GLY A 103 -3.38 7.48 -2.61
C GLY A 103 -3.57 6.13 -1.92
N PHE A 104 -2.48 5.45 -1.57
CA PHE A 104 -2.54 4.21 -0.79
C PHE A 104 -3.23 4.41 0.57
N LEU A 105 -2.85 5.45 1.32
CA LEU A 105 -3.48 5.77 2.61
C LEU A 105 -4.98 6.08 2.44
N LYS A 106 -5.33 6.89 1.44
CA LYS A 106 -6.73 7.23 1.13
C LYS A 106 -7.55 5.97 0.82
N TRP A 107 -7.04 5.08 -0.03
CA TRP A 107 -7.74 3.84 -0.39
C TRP A 107 -7.84 2.87 0.78
N THR A 108 -6.82 2.83 1.64
CA THR A 108 -6.85 2.07 2.89
C THR A 108 -8.01 2.50 3.78
N VAL A 109 -8.15 3.81 4.00
CA VAL A 109 -9.28 4.38 4.77
C VAL A 109 -10.62 4.04 4.12
N PHE A 110 -10.73 4.23 2.80
CA PHE A 110 -11.98 4.02 2.08
C PHE A 110 -12.46 2.56 2.12
N ARG A 111 -11.53 1.58 2.02
CA ARG A 111 -11.86 0.15 1.99
C ARG A 111 -11.96 -0.50 3.35
N GLY A 112 -11.47 0.16 4.40
CA GLY A 112 -11.37 -0.45 5.73
C GLY A 112 -10.21 -1.43 5.89
N HIS A 113 -9.29 -1.48 4.92
CA HIS A 113 -8.10 -2.33 4.94
C HIS A 113 -7.08 -1.84 3.89
N ALA A 114 -5.79 -2.09 4.14
CA ALA A 114 -4.73 -1.81 3.18
C ALA A 114 -4.63 -2.92 2.13
N THR A 115 -4.23 -2.57 0.91
CA THR A 115 -4.03 -3.55 -0.17
C THR A 115 -2.79 -3.20 -0.98
N LEU A 116 -1.84 -4.13 -1.04
CA LEU A 116 -0.65 -4.00 -1.88
C LEU A 116 -0.81 -4.86 -3.13
N ARG A 117 -0.50 -4.29 -4.30
CA ARG A 117 -0.66 -4.99 -5.57
C ARG A 117 0.37 -6.12 -5.70
N ILE A 118 -0.10 -7.32 -6.02
CA ILE A 118 0.71 -8.45 -6.50
C ILE A 118 0.21 -8.75 -7.90
N GLY A 119 0.74 -8.00 -8.86
CA GLY A 119 0.38 -8.18 -10.24
C GLY A 119 1.20 -7.23 -11.08
N PRO A 120 1.58 -7.65 -12.29
CA PRO A 120 2.49 -6.90 -13.13
C PRO A 120 1.98 -5.47 -13.31
N LYS A 121 2.72 -4.50 -12.76
CA LYS A 121 2.60 -3.10 -13.16
C LYS A 121 3.18 -2.93 -14.57
N ASP A 122 4.14 -3.80 -14.94
CA ASP A 122 4.79 -3.91 -16.25
C ASP A 122 5.47 -5.29 -16.42
N THR A 123 4.75 -6.42 -16.29
CA THR A 123 5.29 -7.82 -16.26
C THR A 123 6.17 -8.24 -15.08
N HIS A 124 6.51 -7.34 -14.15
CA HIS A 124 7.40 -7.66 -13.02
C HIS A 124 6.65 -8.07 -11.75
N ILE A 125 7.12 -9.16 -11.13
CA ILE A 125 6.68 -9.65 -9.82
C ILE A 125 7.55 -8.95 -8.76
N PRO A 126 6.97 -8.34 -7.70
CA PRO A 126 7.76 -7.75 -6.63
C PRO A 126 8.72 -8.77 -6.02
N PHE A 127 9.98 -8.37 -5.81
CA PHE A 127 10.98 -9.19 -5.15
C PHE A 127 11.46 -8.50 -3.87
N GLN A 128 11.79 -9.30 -2.86
CA GLN A 128 12.26 -8.77 -1.59
C GLN A 128 13.69 -8.24 -1.77
N ILE A 129 13.91 -6.99 -1.39
CA ILE A 129 15.23 -6.34 -1.49
C ILE A 129 15.96 -6.29 -0.16
N MET A 130 15.22 -6.20 0.95
CA MET A 130 15.80 -6.01 2.27
C MET A 130 14.82 -6.46 3.37
N VAL A 131 15.37 -6.80 4.54
CA VAL A 131 14.62 -6.92 5.79
C VAL A 131 15.25 -6.00 6.81
N LEU A 132 14.46 -5.14 7.44
CA LEU A 132 14.88 -4.37 8.61
C LEU A 132 14.78 -5.27 9.85
N PRO A 133 15.89 -5.64 10.49
CA PRO A 133 15.87 -6.60 11.59
C PRO A 133 15.21 -5.99 12.84
N SER A 134 14.60 -6.85 13.66
CA SER A 134 14.06 -6.49 14.97
C SER A 134 14.20 -7.68 15.92
N ALA A 135 14.36 -7.39 17.21
CA ALA A 135 14.31 -8.41 18.26
C ALA A 135 12.86 -8.79 18.63
N VAL A 136 11.88 -8.02 18.16
CA VAL A 136 10.46 -8.30 18.38
C VAL A 136 10.02 -9.40 17.42
N ALA A 137 9.42 -10.46 17.95
CA ALA A 137 8.87 -11.53 17.12
C ALA A 137 7.62 -11.06 16.35
N PRO A 138 7.41 -11.52 15.10
CA PRO A 138 6.15 -11.28 14.40
C PRO A 138 4.99 -12.03 15.08
N ASP A 139 3.78 -11.50 14.96
CA ASP A 139 2.57 -12.14 15.50
C ASP A 139 2.09 -13.29 14.63
N ILE A 140 2.36 -13.21 13.32
CA ILE A 140 2.02 -14.26 12.35
C ILE A 140 3.17 -14.53 11.39
N GLU A 141 3.20 -15.74 10.86
CA GLU A 141 4.09 -16.10 9.76
C GLU A 141 3.64 -15.44 8.44
N PRO A 142 4.55 -15.03 7.55
CA PRO A 142 4.19 -14.44 6.26
C PRO A 142 3.22 -15.30 5.44
N LYS A 143 3.38 -16.63 5.52
CA LYS A 143 2.53 -17.60 4.81
C LYS A 143 1.10 -17.67 5.35
N ALA A 144 0.86 -17.22 6.57
CA ALA A 144 -0.47 -17.19 7.17
C ALA A 144 -1.33 -16.06 6.59
N LEU A 145 -0.69 -15.04 6.00
CA LEU A 145 -1.36 -13.95 5.28
C LEU A 145 -1.75 -14.43 3.86
N ALA A 146 -2.72 -15.34 3.80
CA ALA A 146 -3.21 -15.95 2.57
C ALA A 146 -4.43 -15.22 1.97
N SER A 147 -4.46 -13.89 2.05
CA SER A 147 -5.56 -13.05 1.57
C SER A 147 -5.24 -12.42 0.21
N PHE A 148 -5.07 -13.26 -0.82
CA PHE A 148 -5.07 -12.77 -2.20
C PHE A 148 -6.47 -12.27 -2.53
N VAL A 149 -6.57 -10.98 -2.83
CA VAL A 149 -7.82 -10.32 -3.19
C VAL A 149 -7.70 -9.66 -4.55
N GLU A 150 -8.76 -9.75 -5.32
CA GLU A 150 -8.96 -8.87 -6.47
C GLU A 150 -9.53 -7.56 -5.95
N TYR A 151 -8.93 -6.41 -6.28
CA TYR A 151 -9.39 -5.10 -5.83
C TYR A 151 -9.43 -4.06 -6.95
N GLU A 152 -10.30 -3.06 -6.76
CA GLU A 152 -10.54 -2.01 -7.74
C GLU A 152 -9.56 -0.85 -7.55
N THR A 153 -8.85 -0.45 -8.60
CA THR A 153 -7.98 0.73 -8.59
C THR A 153 -8.21 1.62 -9.81
N LEU A 154 -7.73 2.86 -9.75
CA LEU A 154 -7.75 3.76 -10.89
C LEU A 154 -6.61 3.40 -11.86
N PRO A 155 -6.86 3.38 -13.18
CA PRO A 155 -5.79 3.24 -14.16
C PRO A 155 -4.87 4.46 -14.09
N ARG A 156 -3.55 4.24 -14.03
CA ARG A 156 -2.57 5.33 -14.11
C ARG A 156 -2.70 6.02 -15.48
N GLN A 157 -2.72 7.35 -15.51
CA GLN A 157 -2.62 8.09 -16.77
C GLN A 157 -1.26 7.76 -17.40
N GLY A 158 -1.27 7.07 -18.55
CA GLY A 158 -0.05 6.63 -19.26
C GLY A 158 0.10 5.12 -19.44
N ALA A 159 -0.75 4.28 -18.85
CA ALA A 159 -0.77 2.86 -19.20
C ALA A 159 -1.30 2.69 -20.63
N ALA A 160 -0.41 2.33 -21.57
CA ALA A 160 -0.78 1.99 -22.93
C ALA A 160 -1.90 0.94 -22.91
N ARG A 161 -2.91 1.15 -23.76
CA ARG A 161 -3.98 0.18 -23.98
C ARG A 161 -3.33 -1.14 -24.41
N ALA A 162 -3.66 -2.24 -23.73
CA ALA A 162 -3.36 -3.56 -24.25
C ALA A 162 -3.95 -3.67 -25.67
N PRO A 163 -3.26 -4.32 -26.63
CA PRO A 163 -3.82 -4.54 -27.95
C PRO A 163 -5.08 -5.38 -27.80
N GLU A 164 -6.18 -4.89 -28.36
CA GLU A 164 -7.39 -5.69 -28.54
C GLU A 164 -7.00 -6.94 -29.33
N GLU A 165 -7.21 -8.12 -28.73
CA GLU A 165 -7.15 -9.38 -29.46
C GLU A 165 -8.17 -9.33 -30.59
N SER A 166 -7.66 -9.21 -31.81
CA SER A 166 -8.40 -9.38 -33.04
C SER A 166 -8.89 -10.83 -33.12
N ARG A 167 -10.22 -10.94 -33.16
CA ARG A 167 -11.09 -12.10 -33.44
C ARG A 167 -10.48 -13.24 -34.24
#